data_AF-A0A4Y1ZFQ8-F1
#
_entry.id   AF-A0A4Y1ZFQ8-F1
#
_cell.length_a   1.000
_cell.length_b   1.000
_cell.length_c   1.000
_cell.angle_alpha   90.00
_cell.angle_beta   90.00
_cell.angle_gamma   90.00
#
_symmetry.space_group_name_H-M   'P 1'
#
loop_
_entity.id
_entity.type
_entity.pdbx_description
1 polymer ?
#
loop_
_entity_poly.entity_id
_entity_poly.type
_entity_poly.pdbx_seq_one_letter_code
_entity_poly.pdbx_strand_id
1 'polypeptide(L)'
;MKTVVYNVNNDTLDGSETVISGASCTTNSLAPVAKVLNDKFGIEKGLMTTVHAYTGDQMTLDGPHRGGDLRRARAAAETSFQLLQALQQPLHLLFLN
;
A
#
# COMPACT_ATOMS: atom_id res chain seq x y z
N MET A 1 14.78 2.74 -8.25
CA MET A 1 13.55 2.29 -8.92
C MET A 1 12.47 3.29 -8.62
N LYS A 2 11.87 3.92 -9.64
CA LYS A 2 10.79 4.90 -9.45
C LYS A 2 9.49 4.16 -9.10
N THR A 3 8.72 4.69 -8.16
CA THR A 3 7.39 4.17 -7.79
C THR A 3 6.33 5.11 -8.31
N VAL A 4 5.43 4.59 -9.14
CA VAL A 4 4.50 5.40 -9.92
C VAL A 4 3.06 4.99 -9.63
N VAL A 5 2.24 5.99 -9.34
CA VAL A 5 0.79 5.93 -9.31
C VAL A 5 0.28 6.78 -10.48
N TYR A 6 -0.50 6.15 -11.35
CA TYR A 6 -1.03 6.81 -12.54
C TYR A 6 -1.95 7.99 -12.18
N ASN A 7 -1.85 9.10 -12.90
CA ASN A 7 -2.51 10.38 -12.65
C ASN A 7 -2.15 11.08 -11.32
N VAL A 8 -1.14 10.58 -10.59
CA VAL A 8 -0.63 11.23 -9.37
C VAL A 8 0.79 11.74 -9.57
N ASN A 9 1.71 10.89 -10.04
CA ASN A 9 3.13 11.21 -10.21
C ASN A 9 3.77 10.53 -11.44
N ASN A 10 2.97 10.15 -12.44
CA ASN A 10 3.46 9.46 -13.65
C ASN A 10 4.25 10.37 -14.60
N ASP A 11 4.20 11.68 -14.38
CA ASP A 11 5.04 12.69 -15.02
C ASP A 11 6.52 12.61 -14.60
N THR A 12 6.83 11.90 -13.50
CA THR A 12 8.22 11.68 -13.06
C THR A 12 9.00 10.68 -13.93
N LEU A 13 8.33 10.00 -14.85
CA LEU A 13 8.94 9.06 -15.79
C LEU A 13 9.54 9.82 -16.98
N ASP A 14 10.85 9.70 -17.16
CA ASP A 14 11.59 10.34 -18.25
C ASP A 14 11.90 9.36 -19.41
N GLY A 15 11.57 8.08 -19.24
CA GLY A 15 11.74 7.03 -20.25
C GLY A 15 13.15 6.43 -20.26
N SER A 16 14.07 6.92 -19.42
CA SER A 16 15.39 6.31 -19.23
C SER A 16 15.35 5.09 -18.30
N GLU A 17 14.24 4.87 -17.59
CA GLU A 17 14.11 3.84 -16.59
C GLU A 17 13.94 2.45 -17.22
N THR A 18 14.77 1.52 -16.78
CA THR A 18 14.68 0.11 -17.19
C THR A 18 13.74 -0.69 -16.31
N VAL A 19 13.50 -0.25 -15.07
CA VAL A 19 12.64 -0.92 -14.08
C VAL A 19 11.89 0.12 -13.26
N ILE A 20 10.57 -0.03 -13.19
CA ILE A 20 9.65 0.80 -12.42
C ILE A 20 8.77 -0.06 -11.51
N SER A 21 8.26 0.52 -10.42
CA SER A 21 7.25 -0.09 -9.56
C SER A 21 5.90 0.62 -9.76
N GLY A 22 4.84 -0.13 -10.03
CA GLY A 22 3.46 0.39 -10.10
C GLY A 22 2.80 0.63 -8.74
N ALA A 23 3.60 0.69 -7.67
CA ALA A 23 3.15 0.74 -6.28
C ALA A 23 2.24 -0.44 -5.87
N SER A 24 1.68 -0.38 -4.67
CA SER A 24 0.72 -1.37 -4.16
C SER A 24 -0.73 -0.98 -4.47
N CYS A 25 -1.67 -1.91 -4.36
CA CYS A 25 -3.11 -1.64 -4.44
C CYS A 25 -3.56 -0.55 -3.45
N THR A 26 -3.12 -0.66 -2.20
CA THR A 26 -3.43 0.30 -1.12
C THR A 26 -2.84 1.68 -1.42
N THR A 27 -1.63 1.74 -1.98
CA THR A 27 -1.00 3.00 -2.40
C THR A 27 -1.80 3.67 -3.52
N ASN A 28 -2.19 2.92 -4.55
CA ASN A 28 -3.01 3.45 -5.65
C ASN A 28 -4.37 3.97 -5.16
N SER A 29 -4.96 3.34 -4.14
CA SER A 29 -6.22 3.81 -3.55
C SER A 29 -6.06 5.09 -2.72
N LEU A 30 -5.01 5.18 -1.89
CA LEU A 30 -4.83 6.33 -0.99
C LEU A 30 -4.27 7.57 -1.70
N ALA A 31 -3.35 7.37 -2.65
CA ALA A 31 -2.60 8.46 -3.24
C ALA A 31 -3.45 9.60 -3.85
N PRO A 32 -4.48 9.35 -4.68
CA PRO A 32 -5.29 10.44 -5.22
C PRO A 32 -6.05 11.22 -4.13
N VAL A 33 -6.53 10.53 -3.08
CA VAL A 33 -7.22 11.16 -1.95
C VAL A 33 -6.26 12.06 -1.17
N ALA A 34 -5.09 11.52 -0.83
CA ALA A 34 -4.06 12.27 -0.10
C ALA A 34 -3.58 13.48 -0.90
N LYS A 35 -3.41 13.36 -2.23
CA LYS A 35 -3.02 14.47 -3.11
C LYS A 35 -4.01 15.63 -3.02
N VAL A 36 -5.29 15.36 -3.21
CA VAL A 36 -6.34 16.40 -3.20
C VAL A 36 -6.42 17.09 -1.83
N LEU A 37 -6.36 16.31 -0.75
CA LEU A 37 -6.40 16.86 0.60
C LEU A 37 -5.17 17.73 0.91
N ASN A 38 -3.98 17.27 0.51
CA ASN A 38 -2.75 18.03 0.72
C ASN A 38 -2.71 19.32 -0.10
N ASP A 39 -3.06 19.25 -1.39
CA ASP A 39 -3.05 20.40 -2.31
C ASP A 39 -4.06 21.50 -1.89
N LYS A 40 -5.15 21.13 -1.20
CA LYS A 40 -6.20 22.07 -0.79
C LYS A 40 -6.07 22.56 0.65
N PHE A 41 -5.62 21.70 1.57
CA PHE A 41 -5.69 21.99 3.00
C PHE A 41 -4.33 21.88 3.71
N GLY A 42 -3.34 21.23 3.10
CA GLY A 42 -2.06 20.91 3.74
C GLY A 42 -2.21 19.83 4.80
N ILE A 43 -1.64 18.64 4.55
CA ILE A 43 -1.63 17.56 5.54
C ILE A 43 -0.32 17.63 6.34
N GLU A 44 -0.39 17.88 7.64
CA GLU A 44 0.79 17.79 8.51
C GLU A 44 1.08 16.35 8.93
N LYS A 45 0.04 15.60 9.36
CA LYS A 45 0.14 14.22 9.85
C LYS A 45 -1.16 13.47 9.58
N GLY A 46 -1.07 12.15 9.36
CA GLY A 46 -2.24 11.29 9.16
C GLY A 46 -1.95 9.84 9.51
N LEU A 47 -2.99 9.13 9.95
CA LEU A 47 -2.98 7.68 10.17
C LEU A 47 -4.03 7.06 9.24
N MET A 48 -3.66 5.97 8.57
CA MET A 48 -4.56 5.25 7.67
C MET A 48 -4.65 3.79 8.10
N THR A 49 -5.87 3.27 8.15
CA THR A 49 -6.17 1.85 8.33
C THR A 49 -6.99 1.39 7.14
N THR A 50 -6.56 0.30 6.52
CA THR A 50 -7.30 -0.34 5.42
C THR A 50 -7.96 -1.62 5.90
N VAL A 51 -9.24 -1.77 5.57
CA VAL A 51 -9.94 -3.05 5.70
C VAL A 51 -9.77 -3.75 4.35
N HIS A 52 -8.80 -4.65 4.29
CA HIS A 52 -8.40 -5.31 3.05
C HIS A 52 -9.04 -6.70 2.91
N ALA A 53 -9.34 -7.13 1.68
CA ALA A 53 -9.70 -8.52 1.43
C ALA A 53 -8.53 -9.46 1.74
N TYR A 54 -8.79 -10.72 2.08
CA TYR A 54 -7.68 -11.67 2.20
C TYR A 54 -7.02 -11.90 0.84
N THR A 55 -5.73 -12.29 0.85
CA THR A 55 -4.96 -12.52 -0.37
C THR A 55 -4.38 -13.92 -0.41
N GLY A 56 -3.84 -14.34 -1.56
CA GLY A 56 -3.24 -15.67 -1.73
C GLY A 56 -1.96 -15.92 -0.90
N ASP A 57 -1.44 -14.89 -0.23
CA ASP A 57 -0.32 -15.04 0.71
C ASP A 57 -0.80 -15.45 2.13
N GLN A 58 -2.11 -15.49 2.39
CA GLN A 58 -2.66 -16.03 3.64
C GLN A 58 -2.99 -17.52 3.49
N MET A 59 -2.87 -18.27 4.58
CA MET A 59 -3.18 -19.69 4.57
C MET A 59 -4.70 -19.92 4.52
N THR A 60 -5.17 -20.88 3.71
CA THR A 60 -6.60 -21.21 3.62
C THR A 60 -7.14 -21.80 4.91
N LEU A 61 -6.33 -22.64 5.57
CA LEU A 61 -6.53 -23.18 6.91
C LEU A 61 -5.30 -22.91 7.76
N ASP A 62 -5.41 -23.00 9.08
CA ASP A 62 -4.29 -22.78 9.99
C ASP A 62 -3.09 -23.68 9.64
N GLY A 63 -1.92 -23.07 9.45
CA GLY A 63 -0.70 -23.81 9.12
C GLY A 63 0.55 -22.94 9.01
N PRO A 64 1.75 -23.54 8.88
CA PRO A 64 3.00 -22.79 8.83
C PRO A 64 3.05 -21.87 7.60
N HIS A 65 3.14 -20.55 7.82
CA HIS A 65 3.35 -19.58 6.74
C HIS A 65 4.83 -19.55 6.34
N ARG A 66 5.12 -19.59 5.03
CA ARG A 66 6.50 -19.63 4.50
C ARG A 66 7.37 -18.44 4.94
N GLY A 67 6.75 -17.29 5.17
CA GLY A 67 7.42 -16.07 5.65
C GLY A 67 7.55 -15.99 7.17
N GLY A 68 7.11 -17.01 7.91
CA GLY A 68 7.13 -17.00 9.38
C GLY A 68 6.11 -16.05 10.01
N ASP A 69 5.19 -15.47 9.24
CA ASP A 69 4.17 -14.56 9.75
C ASP A 69 3.04 -15.35 10.43
N LEU A 70 3.03 -15.33 11.76
CA LEU A 70 2.07 -16.05 12.60
C LEU A 70 0.63 -15.57 12.41
N ARG A 71 0.40 -14.35 11.89
CA ARG A 71 -0.95 -13.83 11.61
C ARG A 71 -1.41 -14.30 10.23
N ARG A 72 -0.53 -14.32 9.23
CA ARG A 72 -0.83 -14.91 7.88
C ARG A 72 -0.99 -16.42 7.91
N ALA A 73 -0.46 -17.08 8.93
CA ALA A 73 -0.58 -18.50 9.18
C ALA A 73 -2.00 -18.97 9.53
N ARG A 74 -2.94 -18.04 9.77
CA ARG A 74 -4.31 -18.35 10.20
C ARG A 74 -5.27 -18.49 9.01
N ALA A 75 -6.35 -19.24 9.21
CA ALA A 75 -7.41 -19.45 8.22
C ALA A 75 -7.97 -18.11 7.71
N ALA A 76 -7.70 -17.83 6.43
CA ALA A 76 -7.92 -16.53 5.80
C ALA A 76 -9.40 -16.10 5.73
N ALA A 77 -10.32 -17.04 5.53
CA ALA A 77 -11.74 -16.74 5.32
C ALA A 77 -12.55 -16.67 6.62
N GLU A 78 -12.02 -17.20 7.72
CA GLU A 78 -12.72 -17.31 9.01
C GLU A 78 -12.22 -16.30 10.04
N THR A 79 -11.05 -15.70 9.80
CA THR A 79 -10.46 -14.74 10.73
C THR A 79 -10.55 -13.34 10.16
N SER A 80 -11.06 -12.40 10.96
CA SER A 80 -10.98 -10.96 10.68
C SER A 80 -9.56 -10.41 10.86
N PHE A 81 -8.54 -11.27 10.88
CA PHE A 81 -7.13 -10.89 10.85
C PHE A 81 -6.77 -10.45 9.43
N GLN A 82 -7.43 -9.40 8.96
CA GLN A 82 -6.83 -8.50 7.99
C GLN A 82 -5.46 -8.14 8.56
N LEU A 83 -4.39 -8.46 7.83
CA LEU A 83 -3.16 -7.76 8.13
C LEU A 83 -3.48 -6.30 8.06
N LEU A 84 -3.35 -5.64 9.21
CA LEU A 84 -3.24 -4.20 9.29
C LEU A 84 -2.07 -3.84 8.38
N GLN A 85 -2.35 -3.58 7.11
CA GLN A 85 -1.40 -2.96 6.23
C GLN A 85 -1.46 -1.48 6.61
N ALA A 86 -0.93 -1.18 7.80
CA ALA A 86 -0.54 0.17 8.11
C ALA A 86 0.42 0.55 6.97
N LEU A 87 0.07 1.55 6.19
CA LEU A 87 1.09 2.24 5.42
C LEU A 87 2.05 2.84 6.43
N GLN A 88 3.06 2.07 6.81
CA GLN A 88 4.34 2.56 7.30
C GLN A 88 5.24 2.94 6.13
N GLN A 89 4.71 2.98 4.90
CA GLN A 89 5.31 3.71 3.80
C GLN A 89 5.01 5.18 4.07
N PRO A 90 6.02 6.00 4.36
CA PRO A 90 5.79 7.40 4.59
C PRO A 90 5.08 8.03 3.39
N LEU A 91 3.98 8.75 3.62
CA LEU A 91 3.35 9.56 2.57
C LEU A 91 4.36 10.50 1.89
N HIS A 92 5.48 10.81 2.57
CA HIS A 92 6.52 11.63 1.99
C HIS A 92 7.14 11.08 0.71
N LEU A 93 7.17 9.75 0.52
CA LEU A 93 7.73 9.14 -0.70
C LEU A 93 6.83 9.34 -1.94
N LEU A 94 5.57 9.75 -1.75
CA LEU A 94 4.61 9.97 -2.83
C LEU A 94 4.28 11.45 -3.06
N PHE A 95 4.54 12.32 -2.07
CA PHE A 95 4.03 13.69 -2.06
C PHE A 95 5.04 14.79 -1.73
N LEU A 96 6.27 14.47 -1.31
CA LEU A 96 7.26 15.52 -1.06
C LEU A 96 8.11 15.77 -2.30
N ASN A 97 7.86 16.92 -2.91
CA ASN A 97 8.95 17.75 -3.41
C ASN A 97 9.85 18.20 -2.25
#